data_AF-A0A7C1BUS0-F1
#
_entry.id   AF-A0A7C1BUS0-F1
#
_cell.length_a   1.000
_cell.length_b   1.000
_cell.length_c   1.000
_cell.angle_alpha   90.00
_cell.angle_beta   90.00
_cell.angle_gamma   90.00
#
_symmetry.space_group_name_H-M   'P 1'
#
loop_
_entity.id
_entity.type
_entity.pdbx_description
1 polymer ?
#
loop_
_entity_poly.entity_id
_entity_poly.type
_entity_poly.pdbx_seq_one_letter_code
_entity_poly.pdbx_strand_id
1 'polypeptide(L)'
;MQKLFKNFLLKMKKEIRRIGIFSMFKIGLGVGFVFGLIVGLIYALIFGLSGSIALLQSDESAVAGGVMLVLFGIILLIITTIIYALFVGISWAIFAIVYNVIVAIVGGIEIELEDKK
;
A
#
# COMPACT_ATOMS: atom_id res chain seq x y z
N MET A 1 -7.27 44.60 -19.96
CA MET A 1 -5.89 44.32 -19.49
C MET A 1 -5.81 43.79 -18.05
N GLN A 2 -6.53 44.34 -17.07
CA GLN A 2 -6.49 43.84 -15.67
C GLN A 2 -6.90 42.36 -15.48
N LYS A 3 -7.89 41.85 -16.24
CA LYS A 3 -8.27 40.42 -16.20
C LYS A 3 -7.19 39.47 -16.73
N LEU A 4 -6.39 39.91 -17.70
CA LEU A 4 -5.31 39.10 -18.28
C LEU A 4 -4.13 39.00 -17.29
N PHE A 5 -3.80 40.11 -16.61
CA PHE A 5 -2.79 40.14 -15.55
C PHE A 5 -3.19 39.30 -14.33
N LYS A 6 -4.48 39.28 -14.00
CA LYS A 6 -5.02 38.46 -12.90
C LYS A 6 -4.93 36.96 -13.18
N ASN A 7 -5.13 36.54 -14.43
CA ASN A 7 -5.00 35.14 -14.84
C ASN A 7 -3.53 34.66 -14.90
N PHE A 8 -2.58 35.55 -15.20
CA PHE A 8 -1.15 35.21 -15.18
C PHE A 8 -0.60 35.04 -13.75
N LEU A 9 -1.15 35.79 -12.79
CA LEU A 9 -0.81 35.68 -11.36
C LEU A 9 -1.45 34.48 -10.64
N LEU A 10 -2.38 33.77 -11.29
CA LEU A 10 -3.16 32.68 -10.68
C LEU A 10 -2.48 31.31 -10.75
N LYS A 11 -1.39 31.14 -11.51
CA LYS A 11 -0.51 29.96 -11.42
C LYS A 11 0.61 30.25 -10.43
N MET A 12 0.34 30.07 -9.13
CA MET A 12 1.41 30.05 -8.14
C MET A 12 2.19 28.74 -8.26
N LYS A 13 3.39 28.81 -8.84
CA LYS A 13 4.38 27.73 -8.75
C LYS A 13 4.82 27.61 -7.30
N LYS A 14 4.59 26.46 -6.68
CA LYS A 14 5.13 26.14 -5.35
C LYS A 14 6.06 24.94 -5.47
N GLU A 15 7.02 24.83 -4.56
CA GLU A 15 7.94 23.69 -4.52
C GLU A 15 7.67 22.83 -3.29
N ILE A 16 7.57 21.51 -3.47
CA ILE A 16 7.56 20.57 -2.35
C ILE A 16 9.00 20.35 -1.90
N ARG A 17 9.43 21.09 -0.88
CA ARG A 17 10.79 20.96 -0.33
C ARG A 17 10.95 19.89 0.76
N ARG A 18 9.84 19.44 1.34
CA ARG A 18 9.87 18.43 2.38
C ARG A 18 8.61 17.58 2.33
N ILE A 19 8.81 16.27 2.41
CA ILE A 19 7.74 15.30 2.56
C ILE A 19 7.75 14.77 4.00
N GLY A 20 6.57 14.77 4.63
CA GLY A 20 6.40 14.24 5.98
C GLY A 20 6.57 12.71 5.98
N ILE A 21 7.60 12.23 6.68
CA ILE A 21 7.94 10.80 6.77
C ILE A 21 6.75 9.98 7.29
N PHE A 22 6.10 10.47 8.36
CA PHE A 22 4.93 9.80 8.93
C PHE A 22 3.71 9.81 8.02
N SER A 23 3.56 10.84 7.17
CA SER A 23 2.49 10.89 6.17
C SER A 23 2.72 9.83 5.09
N MET A 24 3.95 9.73 4.57
CA MET A 24 4.31 8.71 3.59
C MET A 24 4.22 7.30 4.17
N PHE A 25 4.59 7.11 5.44
CA PHE A 25 4.40 5.84 6.14
C PHE A 25 2.93 5.41 6.15
N LYS A 26 2.00 6.31 6.49
CA LYS A 26 0.56 6.00 6.49
C LYS A 26 0.01 5.70 5.10
N ILE A 27 0.44 6.45 4.10
CA ILE A 27 0.08 6.17 2.69
C ILE A 27 0.59 4.79 2.30
N GLY A 28 1.86 4.49 2.59
CA GLY A 28 2.47 3.20 2.33
C GLY A 28 1.80 2.06 3.10
N LEU A 29 1.38 2.25 4.36
CA LEU A 29 0.59 1.29 5.12
C LEU A 29 -0.74 1.00 4.42
N GLY A 30 -1.45 2.04 3.97
CA GLY A 30 -2.73 1.88 3.28
C GLY A 30 -2.58 1.15 1.95
N VAL A 31 -1.59 1.54 1.15
CA VAL A 31 -1.27 0.86 -0.12
C VAL A 31 -0.87 -0.59 0.13
N GLY A 32 0.06 -0.83 1.05
CA GLY A 32 0.54 -2.17 1.39
C GLY A 32 -0.54 -3.06 1.99
N PHE A 33 -1.48 -2.50 2.77
CA PHE A 33 -2.63 -3.23 3.29
C PHE A 33 -3.54 -3.71 2.16
N VAL A 34 -3.85 -2.86 1.18
CA VAL A 34 -4.66 -3.26 0.02
C VAL A 34 -3.96 -4.36 -0.78
N PHE A 35 -2.68 -4.19 -1.10
CA PHE A 35 -1.92 -5.23 -1.81
C PHE A 35 -1.81 -6.53 -1.01
N GLY A 36 -1.53 -6.41 0.29
CA GLY A 36 -1.43 -7.54 1.22
C GLY A 36 -2.75 -8.31 1.33
N LEU A 37 -3.90 -7.61 1.35
CA LEU A 37 -5.22 -8.23 1.30
C LEU A 37 -5.45 -8.97 -0.02
N ILE A 38 -5.12 -8.36 -1.15
CA ILE A 38 -5.30 -8.99 -2.47
C ILE A 38 -4.49 -10.29 -2.54
N VAL A 39 -3.21 -10.23 -2.19
CA VAL A 39 -2.31 -11.39 -2.22
C VAL A 39 -2.73 -12.43 -1.17
N GLY A 40 -3.04 -12.00 0.05
CA GLY A 40 -3.50 -12.87 1.13
C GLY A 40 -4.82 -13.58 0.80
N LEU A 41 -5.75 -12.89 0.14
CA LEU A 41 -7.01 -13.47 -0.31
C LEU A 41 -6.79 -14.54 -1.38
N ILE A 42 -5.87 -14.32 -2.33
CA ILE A 42 -5.49 -15.33 -3.32
C ILE A 42 -4.96 -16.58 -2.62
N TYR A 43 -4.05 -16.44 -1.65
CA TYR A 43 -3.55 -17.59 -0.89
C TYR A 43 -4.67 -18.29 -0.10
N ALA A 44 -5.52 -17.54 0.61
CA ALA A 44 -6.64 -18.10 1.33
C ALA A 44 -7.59 -18.89 0.43
N LEU A 45 -7.84 -18.41 -0.80
CA LEU A 45 -8.65 -19.12 -1.77
C LEU A 45 -7.97 -20.41 -2.25
N ILE A 46 -6.67 -20.36 -2.60
CA ILE A 46 -5.94 -21.55 -3.06
C ILE A 46 -5.92 -22.64 -1.98
N PHE A 47 -5.53 -22.29 -0.76
CA PHE A 47 -5.45 -23.24 0.36
C PHE A 47 -6.84 -23.64 0.86
N GLY A 48 -7.80 -22.73 0.85
CA GLY A 48 -9.19 -23.00 1.22
C GLY A 48 -9.86 -23.97 0.27
N LEU A 49 -9.71 -23.78 -1.05
CA LEU A 49 -10.23 -24.71 -2.06
C LEU A 49 -9.55 -26.08 -1.97
N SER A 50 -8.22 -26.11 -1.85
CA SER A 50 -7.46 -27.35 -1.71
C SER A 50 -7.87 -28.12 -0.45
N GLY A 51 -8.03 -27.42 0.67
CA GLY A 51 -8.52 -27.99 1.92
C GLY A 51 -9.96 -28.50 1.79
N SER A 52 -10.84 -27.75 1.12
CA SER A 52 -12.24 -28.14 0.91
C SER A 52 -12.38 -29.43 0.10
N ILE A 53 -11.51 -29.65 -0.91
CA ILE A 53 -11.48 -30.90 -1.67
C ILE A 53 -11.06 -32.08 -0.78
N ALA A 54 -10.09 -31.88 0.11
CA ALA A 54 -9.66 -32.93 1.05
C ALA A 54 -10.76 -33.28 2.07
N LEU A 55 -11.59 -32.33 2.47
CA LEU A 55 -12.74 -32.56 3.36
C LEU A 55 -13.85 -33.44 2.74
N LEU A 56 -13.89 -33.57 1.42
CA LEU A 56 -14.84 -34.43 0.72
C LEU A 56 -14.39 -35.90 0.66
N GLN A 57 -13.17 -36.20 1.11
CA GLN A 57 -12.66 -37.57 1.16
C GLN A 57 -13.17 -38.28 2.40
N SER A 58 -13.34 -39.61 2.30
CA SER A 58 -13.79 -40.44 3.42
C SER A 58 -12.67 -40.87 4.37
N ASP A 59 -11.43 -40.54 4.06
CA ASP A 59 -10.27 -40.83 4.91
C ASP A 59 -10.14 -39.78 6.02
N GLU A 60 -10.09 -40.24 7.27
CA GLU A 60 -10.02 -39.36 8.46
C GLU A 60 -8.75 -38.50 8.46
N SER A 61 -7.63 -39.04 7.96
CA SER A 61 -6.38 -38.30 7.86
C SER A 61 -6.48 -37.18 6.81
N ALA A 62 -7.12 -37.45 5.67
CA ALA A 62 -7.40 -36.45 4.65
C ALA A 62 -8.32 -35.33 5.15
N VAL A 63 -9.36 -35.67 5.94
CA VAL A 63 -10.26 -34.67 6.54
C VAL A 63 -9.51 -33.77 7.52
N ALA A 64 -8.70 -34.34 8.42
CA ALA A 64 -7.88 -33.57 9.36
C ALA A 64 -6.90 -32.63 8.63
N GLY A 65 -6.24 -33.13 7.57
CA GLY A 65 -5.38 -32.32 6.72
C GLY A 65 -6.13 -31.19 6.01
N GLY A 66 -7.35 -31.45 5.53
CA GLY A 66 -8.22 -30.47 4.89
C GLY A 66 -8.55 -29.29 5.80
N VAL A 67 -8.95 -29.57 7.05
CA VAL A 67 -9.22 -28.51 8.04
C VAL A 67 -7.97 -27.65 8.28
N MET A 68 -6.81 -28.29 8.44
CA MET A 68 -5.55 -27.57 8.67
C MET A 68 -5.18 -26.66 7.49
N LEU A 69 -5.40 -27.10 6.24
CA LEU A 69 -5.13 -26.28 5.06
C LEU A 69 -6.05 -25.05 4.99
N VAL A 70 -7.34 -25.20 5.32
CA VAL A 70 -8.27 -24.06 5.37
C VAL A 70 -7.83 -23.05 6.43
N LEU A 71 -7.52 -23.52 7.64
CA LEU A 71 -7.02 -22.65 8.73
C LEU A 71 -5.72 -21.96 8.35
N PHE A 72 -4.81 -22.69 7.71
CA PHE A 72 -3.54 -22.14 7.23
C PHE A 72 -3.75 -21.02 6.21
N GLY A 73 -4.69 -21.18 5.27
CA GLY A 73 -5.05 -20.13 4.31
C GLY A 73 -5.54 -18.85 4.99
N ILE A 74 -6.38 -18.96 6.02
CA ILE A 74 -6.88 -17.80 6.79
C ILE A 74 -5.74 -17.12 7.55
N ILE A 75 -4.87 -17.89 8.21
CA ILE A 75 -3.72 -17.37 8.93
C ILE A 75 -2.77 -16.64 7.97
N LEU A 76 -2.50 -17.23 6.80
CA LEU A 76 -1.66 -16.61 5.77
C LEU A 76 -2.24 -15.31 5.26
N LEU A 77 -3.56 -15.18 5.11
CA LEU A 77 -4.19 -13.92 4.72
C LEU A 77 -3.84 -12.80 5.71
N ILE A 78 -4.03 -13.07 7.00
CA ILE A 78 -3.79 -12.10 8.07
C ILE A 78 -2.30 -11.72 8.11
N ILE A 79 -1.42 -12.73 8.14
CA ILE A 79 0.04 -12.53 8.23
C ILE A 79 0.55 -11.77 7.00
N THR A 80 0.17 -12.20 5.80
CA THR A 80 0.61 -11.56 4.55
C THR A 80 0.15 -10.11 4.50
N THR A 81 -1.10 -9.84 4.90
CA THR A 81 -1.65 -8.47 4.93
C THR A 81 -0.85 -7.56 5.85
N ILE A 82 -0.58 -8.00 7.08
CA ILE A 82 0.16 -7.22 8.07
C ILE A 82 1.60 -6.99 7.60
N ILE A 83 2.28 -8.03 7.12
CA ILE A 83 3.67 -7.94 6.65
C ILE A 83 3.77 -6.99 5.45
N TYR A 84 2.91 -7.12 4.44
CA TYR A 84 2.93 -6.24 3.27
C TYR A 84 2.62 -4.79 3.65
N ALA A 85 1.63 -4.54 4.51
CA ALA A 85 1.33 -3.20 5.00
C ALA A 85 2.57 -2.57 5.64
N LEU A 86 3.19 -3.26 6.60
CA LEU A 86 4.37 -2.76 7.31
C LEU A 86 5.57 -2.57 6.37
N PHE A 87 5.87 -3.55 5.52
CA PHE A 87 7.02 -3.50 4.62
C PHE A 87 6.91 -2.33 3.62
N VAL A 88 5.74 -2.16 3.01
CA VAL A 88 5.49 -1.04 2.10
C VAL A 88 5.48 0.29 2.86
N GLY A 89 4.84 0.35 4.03
CA GLY A 89 4.86 1.53 4.89
C GLY A 89 6.28 1.99 5.21
N ILE A 90 7.14 1.09 5.69
CA ILE A 90 8.55 1.38 6.01
C ILE A 90 9.31 1.81 4.75
N SER A 91 9.10 1.12 3.63
CA SER A 91 9.75 1.47 2.35
C SER A 91 9.40 2.90 1.90
N TRP A 92 8.13 3.31 2.04
CA TRP A 92 7.68 4.67 1.74
C TRP A 92 8.22 5.71 2.73
N ALA A 93 8.36 5.36 4.01
CA ALA A 93 9.01 6.23 4.98
C ALA A 93 10.48 6.47 4.63
N ILE A 94 11.20 5.41 4.24
CA ILE A 94 12.58 5.49 3.76
C ILE A 94 12.66 6.36 2.50
N PHE A 95 11.74 6.16 1.56
CA PHE A 95 11.66 6.99 0.35
C PHE A 95 11.50 8.47 0.67
N ALA A 96 10.67 8.81 1.66
CA ALA A 96 10.51 10.21 2.11
C ALA A 96 11.80 10.78 2.72
N ILE A 97 12.55 9.98 3.48
CA ILE A 97 13.87 10.38 4.01
C ILE A 97 14.82 10.66 2.86
N VAL A 98 14.94 9.73 1.92
CA VAL A 98 15.81 9.86 0.74
C VAL A 98 15.43 11.10 -0.07
N TYR A 99 14.14 11.33 -0.32
CA TYR A 99 13.66 12.53 -1.01
C TYR A 99 14.11 13.82 -0.30
N ASN A 100 13.90 13.90 1.02
CA ASN A 100 14.27 15.09 1.80
C ASN A 100 15.78 15.38 1.75
N VAL A 101 16.62 14.34 1.68
CA VAL A 101 18.08 14.49 1.53
C VAL A 101 18.43 15.01 0.13
N ILE A 102 17.83 14.43 -0.92
CA ILE A 102 18.13 14.80 -2.31
C ILE A 102 17.67 16.23 -2.62
N VAL A 103 16.54 16.67 -2.07
CA VAL A 103 16.01 18.02 -2.28
C VAL A 103 16.98 19.11 -1.80
N ALA A 104 17.77 18.86 -0.77
CA ALA A 104 18.79 19.81 -0.31
C ALA A 104 19.87 20.09 -1.38
N ILE A 105 20.03 19.18 -2.36
CA ILE A 105 21.05 19.25 -3.40
C ILE A 105 20.44 19.71 -4.74
N VAL A 106 19.32 19.10 -5.13
CA VAL A 106 18.77 19.23 -6.51
C VAL A 106 17.68 20.32 -6.60
N GLY A 107 17.09 20.73 -5.48
CA GLY A 107 15.86 21.51 -5.47
C GLY A 107 14.61 20.62 -5.38
N GLY A 108 13.50 21.19 -4.93
CA GLY A 108 12.25 20.47 -4.70
C GLY A 108 11.48 20.17 -5.98
N ILE A 109 10.42 19.35 -5.88
CA ILE A 109 9.47 19.16 -6.99
C ILE A 109 8.62 20.42 -7.15
N GLU A 110 8.68 21.05 -8.32
CA GLU A 110 7.76 22.13 -8.72
C GLU A 110 6.35 21.57 -8.93
N ILE A 111 5.36 22.22 -8.31
CA ILE A 111 3.95 21.93 -8.48
C ILE A 111 3.22 23.20 -8.89
N GLU A 112 2.37 23.07 -9.91
CA GLU A 112 1.40 24.09 -10.27
C GLU A 112 0.11 23.82 -9.50
N LEU A 113 -0.25 24.73 -8.61
CA LEU A 113 -1.52 24.66 -7.89
C LEU A 113 -2.55 25.49 -8.63
N GLU A 114 -3.67 24.87 -8.99
CA GLU A 114 -4.88 25.59 -9.38
C GLU A 114 -5.71 25.89 -8.12
N ASP A 115 -5.95 27.17 -7.85
CA ASP A 115 -6.89 27.56 -6.80
C ASP A 115 -8.31 27.13 -7.22
N LYS A 116 -8.91 26.20 -6.47
CA LYS A 116 -10.35 25.93 -6.59
C LYS A 116 -11.10 27.19 -6.14
N LYS A 117 -11.86 27.78 -7.05
CA LYS A 117 -12.78 28.91 -6.78
C LYS A 117 -13.89 28.54 -5.81
#